data_AF-W1XWT5-F1
#
_entry.id   AF-W1XWT5-F1
#
_cell.length_a   1.000
_cell.length_b   1.000
_cell.length_c   1.000
_cell.angle_alpha   90.00
_cell.angle_beta   90.00
_cell.angle_gamma   90.00
#
_symmetry.space_group_name_H-M   'P 1'
#
loop_
_entity.id
_entity.type
_entity.pdbx_description
1 polymer ?
#
loop_
_entity_poly.entity_id
_entity_poly.type
_entity_poly.pdbx_seq_one_letter_code
_entity_poly.pdbx_strand_id
1 'polypeptide(L)' 'AHHIPVRDHSLLSTALTHTSYANEHRQQGIHDNERLEFLGDAVLDLVIGEYLFRKYPAWPEGDLTRAKPDIDRKSV' A
#
# COMPACT_ATOMS: atom_id res chain seq x y z
N ALA A 1 -6.65 -12.44 17.84
CA ALA A 1 -6.84 -11.38 16.84
C ALA A 1 -6.20 -10.11 17.37
N HIS A 2 -5.17 -9.58 16.71
CA HIS A 2 -4.61 -8.29 17.08
C HIS A 2 -5.51 -7.20 16.52
N HIS A 3 -6.21 -6.47 17.39
CA HIS A 3 -7.05 -5.34 17.00
C HIS A 3 -6.16 -4.11 16.82
N ILE A 4 -6.02 -3.62 15.60
CA ILE A 4 -5.31 -2.37 15.32
C ILE A 4 -6.33 -1.23 15.50
N PRO A 5 -6.22 -0.38 16.53
CA PRO A 5 -7.18 0.69 16.76
C PRO A 5 -7.11 1.74 15.65
N VAL A 6 -8.25 2.06 15.06
CA VAL A 6 -8.40 3.14 14.08
C VAL A 6 -8.35 4.46 14.82
N ARG A 7 -7.35 5.29 14.52
CA ARG A 7 -7.18 6.61 15.14
C ARG A 7 -7.98 7.70 14.43
N ASP A 8 -8.17 7.55 13.13
CA ASP A 8 -8.86 8.51 12.28
C ASP A 8 -9.83 7.76 11.34
N HIS A 9 -11.12 7.92 11.62
CA HIS A 9 -12.19 7.30 10.83
C HIS A 9 -12.38 7.97 9.47
N SER A 10 -12.06 9.26 9.34
CA SER A 10 -12.14 9.97 8.06
C SER A 10 -11.08 9.42 7.11
N LEU A 11 -9.86 9.23 7.61
CA LEU A 11 -8.77 8.64 6.83
C LEU A 11 -9.10 7.22 6.38
N LEU A 12 -9.67 6.40 7.29
CA LEU A 12 -10.12 5.05 6.95
C LEU A 12 -11.23 5.08 5.88
N SER A 13 -12.18 6.01 5.99
CA SER A 13 -13.23 6.18 4.98
C SER A 13 -12.63 6.52 3.62
N THR A 14 -11.67 7.44 3.56
CA THR A 14 -10.96 7.79 2.32
C THR A 14 -10.20 6.58 1.75
N ALA A 15 -9.48 5.83 2.59
CA ALA A 15 -8.74 4.64 2.18
C ALA A 15 -9.64 3.55 1.54
N LEU A 16 -10.89 3.48 1.98
CA LEU A 16 -11.89 2.53 1.48
C LEU A 16 -12.78 3.10 0.36
N THR A 17 -12.50 4.32 -0.12
CA THR A 17 -13.29 4.97 -1.16
C THR A 17 -12.59 4.87 -2.51
N HIS A 18 -13.18 4.12 -3.44
CA HIS A 18 -12.69 4.01 -4.81
C HIS A 18 -12.99 5.28 -5.64
N THR A 19 -12.15 5.56 -6.62
CA THR A 19 -12.25 6.70 -7.54
C THR A 19 -13.62 6.81 -8.23
N SER A 20 -14.22 5.69 -8.64
CA SER A 20 -15.55 5.69 -9.27
C SER A 20 -16.61 6.33 -8.37
N TYR A 21 -16.62 5.98 -7.08
CA TYR A 21 -17.59 6.50 -6.14
C TYR A 21 -17.38 8.00 -5.88
N ALA A 22 -16.11 8.41 -5.67
CA ALA A 22 -15.75 9.81 -5.47
C ALA A 22 -16.11 10.67 -6.71
N ASN A 23 -15.92 10.13 -7.91
CA ASN A 23 -16.25 10.82 -9.16
C ASN A 23 -17.76 11.01 -9.36
N GLU A 24 -18.57 10.00 -9.03
CA GLU A 24 -20.05 10.11 -9.06
C GLU A 24 -20.57 11.16 -8.06
N HIS A 25 -19.85 11.37 -6.95
CA HIS A 25 -20.23 12.27 -5.86
C HIS A 25 -19.34 13.52 -5.76
N ARG A 26 -18.75 13.95 -6.88
CA ARG A 26 -17.74 15.03 -6.92
C ARG A 26 -18.18 16.34 -6.24
N GLN A 27 -19.47 16.66 -6.30
CA GLN A 27 -20.03 17.88 -5.68
C GLN A 27 -20.03 17.83 -4.14
N GLN A 28 -19.88 16.65 -3.55
CA GLN A 28 -19.84 16.43 -2.10
C GLN A 28 -18.42 16.53 -1.53
N GLY A 29 -17.40 16.75 -2.37
CA GLY A 29 -16.01 16.88 -1.92
C GLY A 29 -15.42 15.60 -1.35
N ILE A 30 -15.94 14.43 -1.74
CA ILE A 30 -15.42 13.13 -1.29
C ILE A 30 -14.04 12.89 -1.91
N HIS A 31 -13.08 12.50 -1.08
CA HIS A 31 -11.75 12.09 -1.51
C HIS A 31 -11.69 10.58 -1.70
N ASP A 32 -11.09 10.14 -2.80
CA ASP A 32 -10.74 8.74 -3.05
C ASP A 32 -9.40 8.34 -2.43
N ASN A 33 -9.05 7.07 -2.62
CA ASN A 33 -7.87 6.45 -2.08
C ASN A 33 -6.60 6.62 -2.93
N GLU A 34 -6.58 7.28 -4.09
CA GLU A 34 -5.42 7.26 -5.01
C GLU A 34 -4.13 7.77 -4.35
N ARG A 35 -4.25 8.84 -3.56
CA ARG A 35 -3.10 9.41 -2.83
C ARG A 35 -2.61 8.49 -1.71
N LEU A 36 -3.53 7.73 -1.10
CA LEU A 36 -3.19 6.76 -0.05
C LEU A 36 -2.60 5.49 -0.64
N GLU A 37 -3.07 5.06 -1.80
CA GLU A 37 -2.49 3.97 -2.60
C GLU A 37 -1.05 4.30 -2.97
N PHE A 38 -0.80 5.48 -3.58
CA PHE A 38 0.55 5.94 -3.90
C PHE A 38 1.51 5.91 -2.70
N LEU A 39 1.04 6.36 -1.53
CA LEU A 39 1.84 6.32 -0.30
C LEU A 39 2.02 4.87 0.21
N GLY A 40 0.95 4.08 0.15
CA GLY A 40 0.93 2.68 0.57
C GLY A 40 1.92 1.83 -0.21
N ASP A 41 1.98 2.01 -1.53
CA ASP A 41 2.92 1.32 -2.42
C ASP A 41 4.37 1.60 -2.02
N ALA A 42 4.72 2.87 -1.81
CA ALA A 42 6.07 3.24 -1.39
C ALA A 42 6.45 2.67 -0.02
N VAL A 43 5.50 2.61 0.92
CA VAL A 43 5.71 2.00 2.24
C VAL A 43 5.87 0.49 2.12
N LEU A 44 5.05 -0.17 1.29
CA LEU A 44 5.12 -1.60 1.06
C LEU A 44 6.44 -2.00 0.39
N ASP A 45 6.87 -1.25 -0.61
CA ASP A 45 8.18 -1.40 -1.28
C ASP A 45 9.34 -1.29 -0.29
N LEU A 46 9.27 -0.33 0.64
CA LEU A 46 10.29 -0.18 1.68
C LEU A 46 10.35 -1.42 2.58
N VAL A 47 9.20 -1.87 3.08
CA VAL A 47 9.13 -3.02 4.01
C VAL A 47 9.58 -4.31 3.33
N ILE A 48 9.13 -4.56 2.09
CA ILE A 48 9.54 -5.73 1.30
C ILE A 48 11.03 -5.64 0.97
N GLY A 49 11.51 -4.47 0.54
CA GLY A 49 12.91 -4.22 0.25
C GLY A 49 13.81 -4.50 1.44
N GLU A 50 13.45 -3.99 2.63
CA GLU A 50 14.17 -4.27 3.87
C GLU A 50 14.16 -5.76 4.21
N TYR A 51 13.00 -6.42 4.11
CA TYR A 51 12.89 -7.85 4.38
C TYR A 51 13.78 -8.69 3.46
N LEU A 52 13.75 -8.45 2.15
CA LEU A 52 14.57 -9.16 1.18
C LEU A 52 16.07 -8.92 1.40
N PHE A 53 16.45 -7.66 1.63
CA PHE A 53 17.83 -7.28 1.91
C PHE A 53 18.39 -8.02 3.14
N ARG A 54 17.61 -8.09 4.22
CA ARG A 54 18.03 -8.80 5.45
C ARG A 54 18.00 -10.31 5.29
N LYS A 55 17.03 -10.85 4.55
CA LYS A 55 16.82 -12.31 4.40
C LYS A 55 17.83 -12.94 3.44
N TYR A 56 18.25 -12.23 2.41
CA TYR A 56 19.15 -12.74 1.36
C TYR A 56 20.40 -11.86 1.20
N PRO A 57 21.31 -11.82 2.20
CA PRO A 57 22.45 -10.90 2.21
C PRO A 57 23.49 -11.17 1.11
N ALA A 58 23.47 -12.36 0.49
CA ALA A 58 24.38 -12.75 -0.58
C ALA A 58 23.81 -12.50 -1.99
N TRP A 59 22.54 -12.09 -2.11
CA TRP A 59 21.93 -11.86 -3.42
C TRP A 59 22.35 -10.49 -3.96
N PRO A 60 22.70 -10.38 -5.26
CA PRO A 60 22.90 -9.10 -5.91
C PRO A 60 21.57 -8.35 -6.06
N GLU A 61 21.67 -7.03 -6.28
CA GLU A 61 20.50 -6.14 -6.42
C GLU A 61 19.48 -6.64 -7.46
N GLY A 62 19.94 -7.13 -8.62
CA GLY A 62 19.04 -7.61 -9.67
C GLY A 62 18.19 -8.82 -9.27
N ASP A 63 18.69 -9.68 -8.39
CA ASP A 63 17.94 -10.83 -7.89
C ASP A 63 16.94 -10.41 -6.80
N LEU A 64 17.32 -9.45 -5.96
CA LEU A 64 16.41 -8.83 -4.98
C LEU A 64 15.24 -8.15 -5.70
N THR A 65 15.51 -7.36 -6.75
CA THR A 65 14.49 -6.65 -7.53
C THR A 65 13.56 -7.61 -8.26
N ARG A 66 14.04 -8.75 -8.74
CA ARG A 66 13.20 -9.77 -9.38
C ARG A 66 12.27 -10.50 -8.40
N ALA A 67 12.66 -10.61 -7.13
CA ALA A 67 11.85 -11.25 -6.10
C ALA A 67 10.77 -10.35 -5.49
N LYS A 68 10.86 -9.02 -5.66
CA LYS A 68 9.89 -8.05 -5.11
C LYS A 68 8.45 -8.24 -5.65
N PRO A 69 8.21 -8.33 -6.98
CA PRO A 69 6.84 -8.39 -7.53
C PRO A 69 6.07 -9.65 -7.11
N ASP A 70 6.78 -10.77 -6.88
CA ASP A 70 6.17 -12.03 -6.46
C ASP A 70 5.68 -12.00 -5.00
N ILE A 71 6.25 -11.12 -4.18
CA ILE A 71 5.80 -10.89 -2.80
C ILE A 71 4.66 -9.86 -2.78
N ASP A 72 4.80 -8.81 -3.59
CA ASP A 72 3.85 -7.71 -3.70
C ASP A 72 2.47 -8.20 -4.20
N ARG A 73 2.44 -8.98 -5.29
CA ARG A 73 1.21 -9.47 -5.93
C ARG A 73 0.44 -10.55 -5.16
N LYS A 74 1.02 -11.14 -4.12
CA LYS A 74 0.29 -12.11 -3.29
C LYS A 74 -0.59 -11.46 -2.23
N SER A 75 -0.58 -10.12 -2.16
CA SER A 75 -1.19 -9.35 -1.08
C SER A 75 -2.37 -8.48 -1.53
N VAL A 76 -2.74 -8.51 -2.82
CA VAL A 76 -3.90 -7.81 -3.40
C VAL A 76 -4.97 -8.80 -3.84
#